data_AF-A0A2A4SKS6-F1
#
_entry.id   AF-A0A2A4SKS6-F1
#
_cell.length_a   1.000
_cell.length_b   1.000
_cell.length_c   1.000
_cell.angle_alpha   90.00
_cell.angle_beta   90.00
_cell.angle_gamma   90.00
#
_symmetry.space_group_name_H-M   'P 1'
#
loop_
_entity.id
_entity.type
_entity.pdbx_description
1 polymer ?
#
loop_
_entity_poly.entity_id
_entity_poly.type
_entity_poly.pdbx_seq_one_letter_code
_entity_poly.pdbx_strand_id
1 'polypeptide(L)'
;MITTFDDIRVRFRKNQFSHCFFESVNTKDDTFSNQRAERIDWIKAVLEDKDAELRLGWDNKKKRAANDRRVALLADRYVVIIRIRGKKAGFITAFIANERSIRKIRTNPLWE
;
A
#
# COMPACT_ATOMS: atom_id res chain seq x y z
N MET A 1 -14.86 2.31 -1.58
CA MET A 1 -14.26 1.13 -2.25
C MET A 1 -13.62 1.64 -3.52
N ILE A 2 -12.46 1.12 -3.89
CA ILE A 2 -11.74 1.53 -5.11
C ILE A 2 -11.56 0.29 -5.97
N THR A 3 -11.69 0.43 -7.29
CA THR A 3 -11.39 -0.64 -8.24
C THR A 3 -10.07 -0.31 -8.88
N THR A 4 -9.14 -1.26 -8.88
CA THR A 4 -7.85 -1.09 -9.55
C THR A 4 -8.02 -1.20 -11.07
N PHE A 5 -6.99 -0.81 -11.83
CA PHE A 5 -7.02 -0.89 -13.30
C PHE A 5 -7.28 -2.33 -13.82
N ASP A 6 -6.94 -3.34 -13.03
CA ASP A 6 -7.09 -4.77 -13.33
C ASP A 6 -8.35 -5.41 -12.70
N ASP A 7 -9.42 -4.63 -12.48
CA ASP A 7 -10.74 -5.09 -11.98
C ASP A 7 -10.71 -5.73 -10.56
N ILE A 8 -9.73 -5.38 -9.72
CA ILE A 8 -9.68 -5.83 -8.32
C ILE A 8 -10.38 -4.82 -7.42
N ARG A 9 -11.39 -5.29 -6.68
CA ARG A 9 -12.15 -4.44 -5.74
C ARG A 9 -11.44 -4.32 -4.40
N VAL A 10 -10.85 -3.16 -4.13
CA VAL A 10 -10.14 -2.84 -2.89
C VAL A 10 -11.09 -2.26 -1.85
N ARG A 11 -11.22 -2.97 -0.74
CA ARG A 11 -11.99 -2.53 0.44
C ARG A 11 -11.08 -1.91 1.47
N PHE A 12 -11.53 -0.78 2.01
CA PHE A 12 -10.88 -0.08 3.10
C PHE A 12 -11.69 -0.34 4.38
N ARG A 13 -11.07 -0.98 5.36
CA ARG A 13 -11.71 -1.27 6.65
C ARG A 13 -11.39 -0.14 7.63
N LYS A 14 -12.32 0.19 8.53
CA LYS A 14 -12.17 1.28 9.52
C LYS A 14 -10.83 1.22 10.28
N ASN A 15 -10.37 0.02 10.66
CA ASN A 15 -9.11 -0.18 11.35
C ASN A 15 -7.85 0.10 10.50
N GLN A 16 -7.96 0.11 9.17
CA GLN A 16 -6.86 0.46 8.26
C GLN A 16 -6.76 1.96 8.01
N PHE A 17 -7.85 2.71 8.26
CA PHE A 17 -7.82 4.17 8.23
C PHE A 17 -6.97 4.70 9.38
N SER A 18 -7.07 4.17 10.61
CA SER A 18 -6.25 4.64 11.74
C SER A 18 -4.76 4.70 11.41
N HIS A 19 -4.19 3.63 10.84
CA HIS A 19 -2.79 3.62 10.43
C HIS A 19 -2.46 4.55 9.25
N CYS A 20 -3.44 4.98 8.46
CA CYS A 20 -3.21 5.90 7.35
C CYS A 20 -3.35 7.36 7.74
N PHE A 21 -4.24 7.71 8.66
CA PHE A 21 -4.50 9.10 9.02
C PHE A 21 -3.84 9.53 10.32
N PHE A 22 -3.38 8.59 11.14
CA PHE A 22 -2.82 8.89 12.45
C PHE A 22 -1.34 8.47 12.51
N GLU A 23 -0.58 9.25 13.26
CA GLU A 23 0.80 9.00 13.63
C GLU A 23 0.87 8.67 15.13
N SER A 24 1.94 8.01 15.54
CA SER A 24 2.16 7.68 16.95
C SER A 24 3.10 8.72 17.55
N VAL A 25 2.55 9.71 18.25
CA VAL A 25 3.35 10.75 18.93
C VAL A 25 3.64 10.33 20.36
N ASN A 26 2.60 9.98 21.13
CA ASN A 26 2.75 9.50 22.51
C ASN A 26 2.35 8.02 22.65
N THR A 27 1.27 7.62 21.98
CA THR A 27 0.76 6.24 21.94
C THR A 27 0.46 5.84 20.49
N LYS A 28 0.21 4.55 20.25
CA LYS A 28 0.06 4.03 18.88
C LYS A 28 -1.13 4.68 18.15
N ASP A 29 -0.85 5.29 17.01
CA ASP A 29 -1.82 5.92 16.09
C ASP A 29 -2.74 6.94 16.81
N ASP A 30 -2.15 7.81 17.64
CA ASP A 30 -2.89 8.70 18.56
C ASP A 30 -3.16 10.11 18.02
N THR A 31 -2.36 10.57 17.05
CA THR A 31 -2.39 11.95 16.58
C THR A 31 -2.75 12.00 15.10
N PHE A 32 -3.82 12.70 14.75
CA PHE A 32 -4.19 12.87 13.35
C PHE A 32 -3.14 13.68 12.59
N SER A 33 -2.73 13.19 11.42
CA SER A 33 -1.72 13.82 10.56
C SER A 33 -2.38 14.34 9.28
N ASN A 34 -2.48 15.67 9.19
CA ASN A 34 -2.97 16.35 8.00
C ASN A 34 -2.17 15.96 6.76
N GLN A 35 -0.85 15.85 6.89
CA GLN A 35 0.03 15.43 5.79
C GLN A 35 -0.31 14.03 5.26
N ARG A 36 -0.71 13.09 6.13
CA ARG A 36 -1.13 11.77 5.67
C ARG A 36 -2.54 11.78 5.10
N ALA A 37 -3.41 12.64 5.64
CA ALA A 37 -4.78 12.81 5.14
C ALA A 37 -4.83 13.34 3.71
N GLU A 38 -3.96 14.31 3.38
CA GLU A 38 -3.81 14.86 2.03
C GLU A 38 -3.44 13.80 0.98
N ARG A 39 -2.85 12.69 1.39
CA ARG A 39 -2.38 11.62 0.50
C ARG A 39 -3.43 10.55 0.25
N ILE A 40 -4.64 10.68 0.80
CA ILE A 40 -5.71 9.69 0.58
C ILE A 40 -6.04 9.54 -0.91
N ASP A 41 -6.09 10.65 -1.64
CA ASP A 41 -6.40 10.67 -3.06
C ASP A 41 -5.29 10.02 -3.89
N TRP A 42 -4.05 10.05 -3.40
CA TRP A 42 -2.93 9.39 -4.06
C TRP A 42 -3.09 7.87 -4.02
N ILE A 43 -3.69 7.31 -2.97
CA ILE A 43 -3.97 5.87 -2.89
C ILE A 43 -4.89 5.47 -4.06
N LYS A 44 -5.91 6.28 -4.34
CA LYS A 44 -6.80 6.05 -5.48
C LYS A 44 -6.03 6.11 -6.79
N ALA A 45 -5.27 7.19 -7.00
CA ALA A 45 -4.47 7.38 -8.21
C ALA A 45 -3.52 6.21 -8.48
N VAL A 46 -2.78 5.74 -7.47
CA VAL A 46 -1.84 4.60 -7.60
C VAL A 46 -2.55 3.30 -7.98
N LEU A 47 -3.73 3.05 -7.41
CA LEU A 47 -4.46 1.80 -7.65
C LEU A 47 -5.12 1.76 -9.03
N GLU A 48 -5.51 2.92 -9.56
CA GLU A 48 -6.12 3.08 -10.89
C GLU A 48 -5.08 3.26 -12.01
N ASP A 49 -3.81 3.49 -11.66
CA ASP A 49 -2.72 3.66 -12.62
C ASP A 49 -2.20 2.32 -13.14
N LYS A 50 -2.32 2.13 -14.46
CA LYS A 50 -1.83 0.95 -15.19
C LYS A 50 -0.31 0.93 -15.36
N ASP A 51 0.33 2.09 -15.27
CA ASP A 51 1.77 2.28 -15.49
C ASP A 51 2.54 2.25 -14.15
N ALA A 52 1.82 2.08 -13.01
CA ALA A 52 2.42 1.93 -11.70
C ALA A 52 3.29 0.67 -11.61
N GLU A 53 4.43 0.78 -10.94
CA GLU A 53 5.33 -0.36 -10.75
C GLU A 53 4.73 -1.32 -9.72
N LEU A 54 4.31 -2.50 -10.16
CA LEU A 54 3.72 -3.53 -9.31
C LEU A 54 4.73 -4.61 -8.92
N ARG A 55 4.89 -4.83 -7.62
CA ARG A 55 5.81 -5.81 -7.03
C ARG A 55 5.09 -6.73 -6.06
N LEU A 56 5.64 -7.93 -5.85
CA LEU A 56 5.22 -8.79 -4.75
C LEU A 56 5.54 -8.15 -3.39
N GLY A 57 4.61 -8.26 -2.45
CA GLY A 57 4.82 -7.86 -1.06
C GLY A 57 5.72 -8.81 -0.31
N TRP A 58 6.21 -8.38 0.85
CA TRP A 58 7.07 -9.20 1.71
C TRP A 58 6.28 -9.77 2.90
N ASP A 59 6.45 -11.06 3.17
CA ASP A 59 5.96 -11.71 4.39
C ASP A 59 7.09 -11.86 5.40
N ASN A 60 7.13 -10.97 6.40
CA ASN A 60 8.09 -11.02 7.50
C ASN A 60 8.04 -12.32 8.32
N LYS A 61 6.88 -12.99 8.41
CA LYS A 61 6.76 -14.23 9.19
C LYS A 61 7.43 -15.41 8.48
N LYS A 62 7.25 -15.48 7.15
CA LYS A 62 7.79 -16.56 6.31
C LYS A 62 9.13 -16.20 5.66
N LYS A 63 9.62 -14.97 5.84
CA LYS A 63 10.84 -14.40 5.25
C LYS A 63 10.92 -14.62 3.74
N ARG A 64 9.80 -14.39 3.03
CA ARG A 64 9.70 -14.58 1.58
C ARG A 64 8.72 -13.62 0.93
N ALA A 65 8.81 -13.50 -0.40
CA ALA A 65 7.81 -12.82 -1.20
C ALA A 65 6.42 -13.46 -1.03
N ALA A 66 5.40 -12.63 -0.98
CA ALA A 66 4.04 -13.00 -0.66
C ALA A 66 3.14 -12.80 -1.87
N ASN A 67 2.68 -13.90 -2.46
CA ASN A 67 1.79 -13.87 -3.63
C ASN A 67 0.36 -13.42 -3.29
N ASP A 68 0.06 -13.13 -2.02
CA ASP A 68 -1.21 -12.57 -1.57
C ASP A 68 -1.14 -11.06 -1.29
N ARG A 69 0.02 -10.41 -1.52
CA ARG A 69 0.22 -8.98 -1.29
C ARG A 69 0.81 -8.32 -2.52
N ARG A 70 0.14 -7.30 -3.02
CA ARG A 70 0.63 -6.45 -4.10
C ARG A 70 1.11 -5.12 -3.54
N VAL A 71 2.29 -4.71 -3.99
CA VAL A 71 2.90 -3.43 -3.68
C VAL A 71 2.89 -2.61 -4.97
N ALA A 72 2.17 -1.50 -4.98
CA ALA A 72 2.14 -0.56 -6.10
C ALA A 72 2.98 0.68 -5.75
N LEU A 73 3.89 1.05 -6.64
CA LEU A 73 4.76 2.21 -6.52
C LEU A 73 4.36 3.28 -7.54
N LEU A 74 4.12 4.49 -7.05
CA LEU A 74 3.92 5.69 -7.88
C LEU A 74 5.10 6.66 -7.71
N ALA A 75 5.60 7.16 -8.83
CA ALA A 75 6.64 8.21 -8.91
C ALA A 75 7.85 7.94 -8.01
N ASP A 76 8.28 6.67 -7.94
CA ASP A 76 9.43 6.17 -7.19
C ASP A 76 9.41 6.42 -5.68
N ARG A 77 8.33 6.93 -5.09
CA ARG A 77 8.34 7.32 -3.66
C ARG A 77 7.08 6.96 -2.90
N TYR A 78 5.92 6.87 -3.54
CA TYR A 78 4.68 6.56 -2.84
C TYR A 78 4.31 5.09 -3.02
N VAL A 79 4.19 4.37 -1.90
CA VAL A 79 3.96 2.93 -1.86
C VAL A 79 2.57 2.66 -1.33
N VAL A 80 1.80 1.85 -2.06
CA VAL A 80 0.49 1.34 -1.64
C VAL A 80 0.54 -0.18 -1.57
N ILE A 81 0.13 -0.74 -0.43
CA ILE A 81 0.11 -2.19 -0.22
C ILE A 81 -1.32 -2.68 -0.05
N ILE A 82 -1.71 -3.64 -0.90
CA ILE A 82 -3.01 -4.31 -0.83
C ILE A 82 -2.82 -5.82 -0.68
N ARG A 83 -3.75 -6.46 0.02
CA ARG A 83 -3.82 -7.91 0.14
C ARG A 83 -4.91 -8.46 -0.76
N ILE A 84 -4.54 -9.30 -1.72
CA ILE A 84 -5.45 -9.83 -2.75
C ILE A 84 -5.96 -11.21 -2.33
N ARG A 85 -7.25 -11.47 -2.59
CA ARG A 85 -7.94 -12.75 -2.43
C ARG A 85 -8.96 -12.91 -3.56
N GLY A 86 -8.53 -13.49 -4.68
CA GLY A 86 -9.30 -13.51 -5.92
C GLY A 86 -9.57 -12.08 -6.42
N LYS A 87 -10.79 -11.78 -6.90
CA LYS A 87 -11.19 -10.44 -7.37
C LYS A 87 -11.43 -9.39 -6.27
N LYS A 88 -11.07 -9.70 -5.02
CA LYS A 88 -11.26 -8.80 -3.87
C LYS A 88 -9.93 -8.56 -3.20
N ALA A 89 -9.66 -7.32 -2.83
CA ALA A 89 -8.51 -6.94 -2.05
C ALA A 89 -8.90 -6.17 -0.79
N GLY A 90 -8.05 -6.26 0.22
CA GLY A 90 -8.08 -5.39 1.38
C GLY A 90 -6.91 -4.44 1.33
N PHE A 91 -7.16 -3.15 1.51
CA PHE A 91 -6.09 -2.19 1.73
C PHE A 91 -5.35 -2.52 3.04
N ILE A 92 -4.01 -2.47 3.02
CA ILE A 92 -3.17 -2.70 4.21
C ILE A 92 -2.57 -1.39 4.69
N THR A 93 -1.78 -0.70 3.86
CA THR A 93 -1.09 0.53 4.27
C THR A 93 -0.60 1.28 3.04
N ALA A 94 -0.35 2.58 3.20
CA ALA A 94 0.33 3.41 2.23
C ALA A 94 1.27 4.40 2.92
N PHE A 95 2.42 4.67 2.31
CA PHE A 95 3.44 5.55 2.89
C PHE A 95 4.41 6.08 1.83
N ILE A 96 5.12 7.16 2.16
CA ILE A 96 6.27 7.63 1.39
C ILE A 96 7.49 6.79 1.79
N ALA A 97 8.04 6.05 0.86
CA ALA A 97 9.23 5.24 1.06
C ALA A 97 10.49 6.07 0.81
N ASN A 98 11.50 5.89 1.67
CA ASN A 98 12.85 6.37 1.42
C ASN A 98 13.58 5.45 0.43
N GLU A 99 14.71 5.91 -0.13
CA GLU A 99 15.49 5.15 -1.11
C GLU A 99 15.83 3.73 -0.64
N ARG A 100 16.18 3.57 0.63
CA ARG A 100 16.51 2.26 1.20
C ARG A 100 15.32 1.29 1.12
N SER A 101 14.12 1.78 1.39
CA SER A 101 12.89 0.99 1.35
C SER A 101 12.51 0.66 -0.09
N ILE A 102 12.65 1.63 -1.01
CA ILE A 102 12.41 1.43 -2.44
C ILE A 102 13.33 0.36 -3.01
N ARG A 103 14.64 0.44 -2.73
CA ARG A 103 15.63 -0.56 -3.17
C ARG A 103 15.23 -1.97 -2.71
N LYS A 104 14.78 -2.12 -1.46
CA LYS A 104 14.29 -3.41 -0.93
C LYS A 104 12.99 -3.89 -1.57
N ILE A 105 12.07 -2.98 -1.90
CA ILE A 105 10.84 -3.37 -2.61
C ILE A 105 11.19 -3.82 -4.03
N ARG A 106 12.11 -3.12 -4.70
CA ARG A 106 12.59 -3.44 -6.04
C ARG A 106 13.44 -4.72 -6.13
N THR A 107 13.87 -5.31 -5.00
CA THR A 107 14.44 -6.67 -5.02
C THR A 107 13.37 -7.76 -5.08
N ASN A 108 12.11 -7.46 -4.78
CA ASN A 108 11.04 -8.43 -4.89
C ASN A 108 10.66 -8.64 -6.37
N PRO A 109 10.16 -9.84 -6.74
CA PRO A 109 9.66 -10.09 -8.08
C PRO A 109 8.54 -9.11 -8.48
N LEU A 110 8.37 -8.92 -9.79
CA LEU A 110 7.21 -8.23 -10.35
C LEU A 110 5.92 -8.96 -9.98
N TRP A 111 4.84 -8.21 -9.87
CA TRP A 111 3.50 -8.78 -9.71
C TRP A 111 2.97 -9.20 -11.09
N GLU A 112 2.60 -10.47 -11.24
CA GLU A 112 1.94 -11.03 -12.43
C GLU A 112 0.41 -11.08 -12.28
#